data_AF-A0A519K5G7-F1
#
_entry.id   AF-A0A519K5G7-F1
#
_cell.length_a   1.000
_cell.length_b   1.000
_cell.length_c   1.000
_cell.angle_alpha   90.00
_cell.angle_beta   90.00
_cell.angle_gamma   90.00
#
_symmetry.space_group_name_H-M   'P 1'
#
loop_
_entity.id
_entity.type
_entity.pdbx_description
1 polymer ?
#
loop_
_entity_poly.entity_id
_entity_poly.type
_entity_poly.pdbx_seq_one_letter_code
_entity_poly.pdbx_strand_id
1 'polypeptide(L)'
;MITKILNRNALFLMAFLSGCFLRSQIRPTTIYGDYNGYWISQNNTASFVTTQDTNNLIGFNVGGVNYSTGVNNAALTANGIGFTNENYKAFPTSFNTVSTSTNFLIGIPRYVNGVLQNQTNRPSLSCDASLGYYLRDGINGLDLSTAVFNIPTQNLTFFVNVLADINPTCIDDNTPDIIVTQVGAPSTNFDVFKFTDINGNTVGVQKDVNFSTVAPSGTALWSFYFAGTCPHNYNTGAGFSGTTRDVRVLTFKLSDFGITLSNYTSAQKFVQVLSGDSDVAFSAYSTNSMSMYCLENAVTAGTALDTKAGISSIARAGANADNWPMVRKGGFLALESNKKPFVITRSTTANLANITNPVEGMMVYDTTENCLKIYVNSATGWKCFNKKTCP
;
A
#
# COMPACT_ATOMS: atom_id res chain seq x y z
N MET A 1 16.72 -52.56 63.91
CA MET A 1 16.32 -51.18 64.28
C MET A 1 16.82 -50.26 63.16
N ILE A 2 15.88 -49.72 62.35
CA ILE A 2 15.98 -48.43 61.62
C ILE A 2 17.04 -48.36 60.47
N THR A 3 16.65 -48.73 59.24
CA THR A 3 16.37 -47.86 58.06
C THR A 3 17.54 -47.04 57.48
N LYS A 4 17.82 -47.26 56.19
CA LYS A 4 17.67 -46.22 55.14
C LYS A 4 17.60 -46.82 53.74
N ILE A 5 16.40 -46.65 53.16
CA ILE A 5 16.05 -46.77 51.76
C ILE A 5 16.63 -45.55 51.03
N LEU A 6 17.19 -45.72 49.83
CA LEU A 6 17.10 -44.69 48.77
C LEU A 6 17.20 -45.32 47.39
N ASN A 7 16.34 -44.80 46.52
CA ASN A 7 15.73 -45.44 45.37
C ASN A 7 16.58 -45.37 44.10
N ARG A 8 16.35 -46.37 43.25
CA ARG A 8 16.60 -46.41 41.80
C ARG A 8 15.90 -45.25 41.07
N ASN A 9 16.45 -44.93 39.89
CA ASN A 9 15.88 -44.16 38.78
C ASN A 9 16.09 -42.63 38.81
N ALA A 10 17.27 -42.20 38.40
CA ALA A 10 17.43 -40.91 37.73
C ALA A 10 17.02 -41.07 36.26
N LEU A 11 15.74 -40.84 35.95
CA LEU A 11 15.27 -40.66 34.58
C LEU A 11 15.73 -39.27 34.11
N PHE A 12 16.71 -39.22 33.20
CA PHE A 12 17.08 -38.01 32.48
C PHE A 12 15.94 -37.67 31.50
N LEU A 13 15.06 -36.74 31.89
CA LEU A 13 14.10 -36.15 30.97
C LEU A 13 14.83 -35.07 30.16
N MET A 14 15.48 -35.47 29.07
CA MET A 14 15.97 -34.54 28.06
C MET A 14 14.75 -34.04 27.29
N ALA A 15 14.17 -32.93 27.74
CA ALA A 15 13.20 -32.19 26.96
C ALA A 15 13.92 -31.63 25.72
N PHE A 16 13.76 -32.32 24.59
CA PHE A 16 13.98 -31.74 23.27
C PHE A 16 12.95 -30.61 23.10
N LEU A 17 13.26 -29.41 23.62
CA LEU A 17 12.75 -28.18 23.03
C LEU A 17 13.42 -28.07 21.66
N SER A 18 12.85 -28.79 20.69
CA SER A 18 13.03 -28.43 19.30
C SER A 18 12.41 -27.06 19.18
N GLY A 19 13.26 -26.03 19.23
CA GLY A 19 12.89 -24.65 19.02
C GLY A 19 12.26 -24.57 17.64
N CYS A 20 10.94 -24.71 17.58
CA CYS A 20 10.16 -24.20 16.48
C CYS A 20 10.33 -22.68 16.55
N PHE A 21 11.40 -22.19 15.94
CA PHE A 21 11.52 -20.79 15.60
C PHE A 21 10.41 -20.53 14.60
N LEU A 22 9.23 -20.18 15.11
CA LEU A 22 8.19 -19.50 14.34
C LEU A 22 8.84 -18.20 13.87
N ARG A 23 9.42 -18.22 12.67
CA ARG A 23 9.92 -17.00 12.03
C ARG A 23 8.71 -16.18 11.65
N SER A 24 8.39 -15.19 12.46
CA SER A 24 7.23 -14.32 12.22
C SER A 24 7.44 -13.32 11.08
N GLN A 25 8.63 -13.25 10.51
CA GLN A 25 8.90 -12.58 9.24
C GLN A 25 9.46 -13.62 8.26
N ILE A 26 8.87 -13.70 7.07
CA ILE A 26 9.33 -14.63 6.05
C ILE A 26 9.84 -13.84 4.87
N ARG A 27 11.11 -14.04 4.54
CA ARG A 27 11.67 -13.58 3.28
C ARG A 27 11.26 -14.58 2.19
N PRO A 28 10.66 -14.14 1.06
CA PRO A 28 10.45 -15.02 -0.08
C PRO A 28 11.75 -15.67 -0.53
N THR A 29 11.68 -16.93 -0.95
CA THR A 29 12.84 -17.62 -1.54
C THR A 29 13.09 -17.13 -2.97
N THR A 30 12.02 -16.74 -3.66
CA THR A 30 12.00 -16.20 -5.01
C THR A 30 11.01 -15.06 -5.09
N ILE A 31 11.34 -14.01 -5.83
CA ILE A 31 10.38 -13.00 -6.30
C ILE A 31 10.39 -12.98 -7.83
N TYR A 32 9.23 -12.69 -8.40
CA TYR A 32 9.00 -12.59 -9.83
C TYR A 32 8.58 -11.16 -10.17
N GLY A 33 9.05 -10.64 -11.29
CA GLY A 33 8.69 -9.33 -11.81
C GLY A 33 8.42 -9.36 -13.31
N ASP A 34 8.04 -8.21 -13.87
CA ASP A 34 7.71 -8.04 -15.29
C ASP A 34 8.74 -7.21 -16.08
N TYR A 35 9.90 -6.90 -15.50
CA TYR A 35 11.01 -6.28 -16.22
C TYR A 35 11.37 -7.08 -17.48
N ASN A 36 11.36 -6.43 -18.65
CA ASN A 36 11.50 -7.05 -19.96
C ASN A 36 10.51 -8.20 -20.24
N GLY A 37 9.30 -8.10 -19.70
CA GLY A 37 8.20 -9.05 -19.89
C GLY A 37 8.19 -10.19 -18.86
N TYR A 38 9.32 -10.54 -18.27
CA TYR A 38 9.42 -11.49 -17.16
C TYR A 38 10.80 -11.42 -16.51
N TRP A 39 10.81 -11.40 -15.18
CA TRP A 39 12.01 -11.37 -14.36
C TRP A 39 11.86 -12.28 -13.14
N ILE A 40 12.97 -12.82 -12.67
CA ILE A 40 13.03 -13.70 -11.50
C ILE A 40 14.26 -13.37 -10.66
N SER A 41 14.16 -13.45 -9.34
CA SER A 41 15.29 -13.27 -8.43
C SER A 41 15.16 -14.06 -7.15
N GLN A 42 16.28 -14.54 -6.61
CA GLN A 42 16.30 -15.40 -5.41
C GLN A 42 17.24 -14.96 -4.29
N ASN A 43 18.43 -14.41 -4.58
CA ASN A 43 19.47 -14.10 -3.58
C ASN A 43 20.50 -13.05 -4.07
N ASN A 44 20.14 -12.18 -5.02
CA ASN A 44 21.08 -11.25 -5.66
C ASN A 44 22.37 -11.94 -6.19
N THR A 45 22.26 -13.17 -6.69
CA THR A 45 23.37 -13.88 -7.34
C THR A 45 23.55 -13.37 -8.76
N ALA A 46 24.77 -13.48 -9.31
CA ALA A 46 25.08 -13.03 -10.68
C ALA A 46 24.24 -13.74 -11.77
N SER A 47 23.60 -14.86 -11.45
CA SER A 47 22.66 -15.57 -12.33
C SER A 47 21.37 -14.80 -12.60
N PHE A 48 21.02 -13.80 -11.78
CA PHE A 48 19.82 -12.99 -11.94
C PHE A 48 20.20 -11.56 -12.33
N VAL A 49 19.56 -11.06 -13.39
CA VAL A 49 19.89 -9.76 -13.98
C VAL A 49 19.40 -8.62 -13.08
N THR A 50 20.23 -7.63 -12.82
CA THR A 50 19.82 -6.37 -12.18
C THR A 50 18.78 -5.66 -13.06
N THR A 51 17.63 -5.30 -12.51
CA THR A 51 16.61 -4.54 -13.24
C THR A 51 17.09 -3.11 -13.48
N GLN A 52 16.77 -2.55 -14.64
CA GLN A 52 17.21 -1.20 -15.00
C GLN A 52 16.07 -0.28 -15.43
N ASP A 53 14.88 -0.85 -15.61
CA ASP A 53 13.63 -0.18 -15.97
C ASP A 53 12.54 -0.59 -14.97
N THR A 54 11.29 -0.19 -15.20
CA THR A 54 10.14 -0.58 -14.38
C THR A 54 10.08 -2.09 -14.16
N ASN A 55 9.77 -2.50 -12.93
CA ASN A 55 9.64 -3.90 -12.55
C ASN A 55 8.59 -4.06 -11.46
N ASN A 56 7.35 -4.32 -11.84
CA ASN A 56 6.30 -4.63 -10.88
C ASN A 56 6.54 -6.01 -10.27
N LEU A 57 6.29 -6.17 -8.97
CA LEU A 57 6.25 -7.48 -8.34
C LEU A 57 5.02 -8.24 -8.84
N ILE A 58 5.22 -9.31 -9.63
CA ILE A 58 4.13 -10.11 -10.22
C ILE A 58 3.83 -11.39 -9.46
N GLY A 59 4.75 -11.83 -8.62
CA GLY A 59 4.58 -13.00 -7.76
C GLY A 59 5.76 -13.22 -6.83
N PHE A 60 5.63 -14.18 -5.91
CA PHE A 60 6.69 -14.56 -4.98
C PHE A 60 6.50 -15.98 -4.45
N ASN A 61 7.59 -16.61 -4.00
CA ASN A 61 7.57 -17.95 -3.41
C ASN A 61 7.81 -17.90 -1.90
N VAL A 62 6.85 -18.42 -1.13
CA VAL A 62 6.94 -18.57 0.33
C VAL A 62 6.54 -19.99 0.69
N GLY A 63 7.39 -20.67 1.47
CA GLY A 63 7.11 -22.05 1.91
C GLY A 63 6.98 -23.06 0.77
N GLY A 64 7.60 -22.81 -0.39
CA GLY A 64 7.49 -23.68 -1.57
C GLY A 64 6.25 -23.42 -2.44
N VAL A 65 5.36 -22.50 -2.03
CA VAL A 65 4.18 -22.10 -2.81
C VAL A 65 4.45 -20.77 -3.51
N ASN A 66 4.15 -20.71 -4.82
CA ASN A 66 4.15 -19.45 -5.56
C ASN A 66 2.79 -18.78 -5.41
N TYR A 67 2.79 -17.50 -5.07
CA TYR A 67 1.60 -16.66 -5.04
C TYR A 67 1.73 -15.60 -6.15
N SER A 68 0.68 -15.41 -6.95
CA SER A 68 0.62 -14.28 -7.88
C SER A 68 0.19 -13.01 -7.17
N THR A 69 0.66 -11.85 -7.61
CA THR A 69 0.17 -10.57 -7.06
C THR A 69 -1.06 -10.03 -7.77
N GLY A 70 -1.49 -10.65 -8.87
CA GLY A 70 -2.56 -10.17 -9.74
C GLY A 70 -2.11 -9.10 -10.74
N VAL A 71 -0.83 -8.70 -10.73
CA VAL A 71 -0.30 -7.68 -11.66
C VAL A 71 -0.16 -8.22 -13.08
N ASN A 72 0.49 -9.36 -13.26
CA ASN A 72 0.73 -9.95 -14.58
C ASN A 72 0.82 -11.47 -14.51
N ASN A 73 -0.31 -12.11 -14.25
CA ASN A 73 -0.41 -13.57 -14.19
C ASN A 73 -0.08 -14.24 -15.53
N ALA A 74 -0.31 -13.55 -16.65
CA ALA A 74 0.01 -14.05 -17.98
C ALA A 74 1.53 -14.29 -18.15
N ALA A 75 2.38 -13.39 -17.65
CA ALA A 75 3.82 -13.56 -17.66
C ALA A 75 4.27 -14.78 -16.84
N LEU A 76 3.66 -15.03 -15.67
CA LEU A 76 3.93 -16.23 -14.86
C LEU A 76 3.55 -17.50 -15.62
N THR A 77 2.34 -17.57 -16.19
CA THR A 77 1.86 -18.73 -16.95
C THR A 77 2.70 -18.99 -18.21
N ALA A 78 3.05 -17.95 -18.97
CA ALA A 78 3.87 -18.06 -20.17
C ALA A 78 5.28 -18.62 -19.88
N ASN A 79 5.78 -18.42 -18.67
CA ASN A 79 7.07 -18.94 -18.20
C ASN A 79 6.95 -20.22 -17.36
N GLY A 80 5.79 -20.91 -17.41
CA GLY A 80 5.59 -22.21 -16.78
C GLY A 80 5.53 -22.18 -15.25
N ILE A 81 5.31 -21.02 -14.64
CA ILE A 81 5.20 -20.89 -13.19
C ILE A 81 3.75 -21.19 -12.78
N GLY A 82 3.54 -22.31 -12.09
CA GLY A 82 2.28 -22.57 -11.39
C GLY A 82 2.18 -21.74 -10.11
N PHE A 83 1.00 -21.18 -9.82
CA PHE A 83 0.79 -20.29 -8.67
C PHE A 83 -0.61 -20.44 -8.06
N THR A 84 -0.72 -20.09 -6.79
CA THR A 84 -1.99 -19.74 -6.13
C THR A 84 -2.36 -18.32 -6.54
N ASN A 85 -3.59 -18.15 -7.03
CA ASN A 85 -4.05 -16.86 -7.49
C ASN A 85 -4.44 -15.97 -6.32
N GLU A 86 -3.58 -15.01 -6.01
CA GLU A 86 -3.84 -13.94 -5.05
C GLU A 86 -3.89 -12.58 -5.76
N ASN A 87 -4.27 -11.55 -5.00
CA ASN A 87 -4.30 -10.18 -5.48
C ASN A 87 -3.79 -9.23 -4.40
N TYR A 88 -2.75 -8.46 -4.71
CA TYR A 88 -2.11 -7.54 -3.77
C TYR A 88 -2.16 -6.13 -4.31
N LYS A 89 -2.27 -5.16 -3.41
CA LYS A 89 -2.20 -3.73 -3.72
C LYS A 89 -1.36 -3.01 -2.68
N ALA A 90 -0.62 -2.00 -3.11
CA ALA A 90 0.06 -1.11 -2.18
C ALA A 90 -0.95 -0.41 -1.26
N PHE A 91 -0.57 -0.26 0.01
CA PHE A 91 -1.34 0.51 0.96
C PHE A 91 -1.46 1.96 0.47
N PRO A 92 -2.65 2.61 0.55
CA PRO A 92 -2.83 4.03 0.28
C PRO A 92 -1.93 4.85 1.21
N THR A 93 -0.80 5.28 0.65
CA THR A 93 0.27 5.90 1.41
C THR A 93 0.25 7.39 1.14
N SER A 94 0.19 8.17 2.22
CA SER A 94 0.48 9.59 2.22
C SER A 94 1.28 9.89 3.47
N PHE A 95 2.35 10.66 3.33
CA PHE A 95 3.09 11.16 4.47
C PHE A 95 3.54 12.60 4.17
N ASN A 96 3.61 13.41 5.21
CA ASN A 96 4.06 14.79 5.13
C ASN A 96 5.42 14.86 5.80
N THR A 97 6.40 15.43 5.12
CA THR A 97 7.74 15.62 5.65
C THR A 97 8.19 17.05 5.36
N VAL A 98 8.95 17.62 6.29
CA VAL A 98 9.64 18.92 6.12
C VAL A 98 11.14 18.73 5.93
N SER A 99 11.61 17.49 5.79
CA SER A 99 13.03 17.21 5.59
C SER A 99 13.51 17.76 4.26
N THR A 100 14.50 18.64 4.32
CA THR A 100 15.25 19.13 3.16
C THR A 100 16.63 18.47 3.06
N SER A 101 16.83 17.33 3.73
CA SER A 101 18.12 16.65 3.74
C SER A 101 18.54 16.24 2.33
N THR A 102 19.83 16.39 2.00
CA THR A 102 20.35 16.10 0.67
C THR A 102 20.42 14.60 0.36
N ASN A 103 20.30 13.74 1.36
CA ASN A 103 20.18 12.30 1.21
C ASN A 103 18.73 11.80 1.24
N PHE A 104 17.73 12.67 1.41
CA PHE A 104 16.31 12.31 1.28
C PHE A 104 15.91 12.37 -0.20
N LEU A 105 15.65 11.21 -0.81
CA LEU A 105 15.63 11.07 -2.27
C LEU A 105 14.39 10.36 -2.80
N ILE A 106 13.95 10.77 -3.98
CA ILE A 106 13.08 9.97 -4.85
C ILE A 106 14.01 9.14 -5.73
N GLY A 107 13.86 7.82 -5.71
CA GLY A 107 14.52 6.92 -6.63
C GLY A 107 13.54 6.47 -7.72
N ILE A 108 14.01 6.51 -8.95
CA ILE A 108 13.32 5.98 -10.14
C ILE A 108 14.25 5.00 -10.87
N PRO A 109 13.76 4.15 -11.78
CA PRO A 109 14.64 3.29 -12.55
C PRO A 109 15.63 4.09 -13.39
N ARG A 110 16.79 3.50 -13.66
CA ARG A 110 17.83 4.12 -14.50
C ARG A 110 17.36 4.39 -15.93
N TYR A 111 16.47 3.57 -16.44
CA TYR A 111 15.82 3.74 -17.72
C TYR A 111 14.30 3.78 -17.52
N VAL A 112 13.61 4.55 -18.35
CA VAL A 112 12.16 4.50 -18.45
C VAL A 112 11.83 4.28 -19.91
N ASN A 113 11.25 3.12 -20.23
CA ASN A 113 11.03 2.68 -21.61
C ASN A 113 12.32 2.73 -22.46
N GLY A 114 13.44 2.29 -21.87
CA GLY A 114 14.75 2.28 -22.52
C GLY A 114 15.44 3.66 -22.62
N VAL A 115 14.81 4.73 -22.14
CA VAL A 115 15.41 6.08 -22.12
C VAL A 115 16.16 6.31 -20.82
N LEU A 116 17.45 6.60 -20.92
CA LEU A 116 18.33 6.89 -19.78
C LEU A 116 17.82 8.08 -18.96
N GLN A 117 17.60 7.89 -17.66
CA GLN A 117 17.19 8.93 -16.73
C GLN A 117 18.40 9.63 -16.13
N ASN A 118 18.65 10.89 -16.48
CA ASN A 118 19.81 11.65 -16.00
C ASN A 118 19.47 13.14 -15.84
N GLN A 119 20.47 14.00 -15.65
CA GLN A 119 20.26 15.45 -15.49
C GLN A 119 19.56 16.09 -16.70
N THR A 120 19.79 15.57 -17.91
CA THR A 120 19.21 16.07 -19.17
C THR A 120 17.84 15.45 -19.44
N ASN A 121 17.73 14.15 -19.24
CA ASN A 121 16.53 13.35 -19.48
C ASN A 121 15.93 12.96 -18.13
N ARG A 122 15.16 13.86 -17.52
CA ARG A 122 14.48 13.59 -16.24
C ARG A 122 12.98 13.45 -16.43
N PRO A 123 12.29 12.60 -15.66
CA PRO A 123 10.84 12.56 -15.70
C PRO A 123 10.27 13.85 -15.10
N SER A 124 9.02 14.15 -15.43
CA SER A 124 8.28 15.22 -14.78
C SER A 124 7.82 14.75 -13.40
N LEU A 125 8.66 14.98 -12.39
CA LEU A 125 8.29 14.74 -11.00
C LEU A 125 7.46 15.95 -10.50
N SER A 126 6.15 15.74 -10.37
CA SER A 126 5.22 16.79 -9.93
C SER A 126 5.48 17.20 -8.49
N CYS A 127 5.43 18.49 -8.21
CA CYS A 127 5.45 19.02 -6.84
C CYS A 127 4.08 18.97 -6.16
N ASP A 128 3.02 18.75 -6.93
CA ASP A 128 1.66 18.61 -6.42
C ASP A 128 1.33 17.14 -6.07
N ALA A 129 2.15 16.20 -6.55
CA ALA A 129 2.04 14.81 -6.16
C ALA A 129 2.63 14.60 -4.76
N SER A 130 1.86 13.99 -3.85
CA SER A 130 2.38 13.54 -2.56
C SER A 130 3.54 12.57 -2.79
N LEU A 131 4.59 12.64 -1.97
CA LEU A 131 5.68 11.64 -2.02
C LEU A 131 5.18 10.21 -1.78
N GLY A 132 4.01 10.03 -1.15
CA GLY A 132 3.34 8.74 -1.03
C GLY A 132 2.82 8.17 -2.36
N TYR A 133 2.84 8.94 -3.45
CA TYR A 133 2.65 8.44 -4.83
C TYR A 133 3.75 7.45 -5.19
N TYR A 134 5.01 7.80 -4.95
CA TYR A 134 6.17 6.95 -5.26
C TYR A 134 6.24 5.69 -4.40
N LEU A 135 5.45 5.62 -3.32
CA LEU A 135 5.29 4.43 -2.49
C LEU A 135 4.18 3.48 -2.98
N ARG A 136 3.58 3.82 -4.13
CA ARG A 136 2.44 3.14 -4.76
C ARG A 136 2.52 3.23 -6.28
N ASP A 137 3.71 3.38 -6.84
CA ASP A 137 3.86 3.50 -8.29
C ASP A 137 3.73 2.13 -8.98
N GLY A 138 3.40 2.15 -10.27
CA GLY A 138 3.20 0.95 -11.07
C GLY A 138 1.85 0.25 -10.88
N ILE A 139 1.70 -0.90 -11.51
CA ILE A 139 0.44 -1.64 -11.54
C ILE A 139 0.17 -2.20 -10.14
N ASN A 140 -1.04 -1.94 -9.63
CA ASN A 140 -1.42 -2.18 -8.22
C ASN A 140 -0.52 -1.50 -7.18
N GLY A 141 0.34 -0.56 -7.60
CA GLY A 141 1.33 0.11 -6.76
C GLY A 141 2.54 -0.75 -6.36
N LEU A 142 2.83 -1.81 -7.12
CA LEU A 142 3.83 -2.81 -6.76
C LEU A 142 5.15 -2.68 -7.54
N ASP A 143 5.50 -1.49 -8.05
CA ASP A 143 6.79 -1.27 -8.72
C ASP A 143 7.95 -1.35 -7.72
N LEU A 144 8.89 -2.26 -7.96
CA LEU A 144 10.11 -2.43 -7.18
C LEU A 144 11.22 -1.45 -7.61
N SER A 145 11.03 -0.74 -8.73
CA SER A 145 12.00 0.16 -9.32
C SER A 145 11.75 1.64 -9.00
N THR A 146 10.71 1.96 -8.24
CA THR A 146 10.39 3.32 -7.77
C THR A 146 10.27 3.32 -6.25
N ALA A 147 10.86 4.31 -5.58
CA ALA A 147 10.93 4.34 -4.12
C ALA A 147 11.23 5.74 -3.57
N VAL A 148 11.03 5.90 -2.26
CA VAL A 148 11.56 7.05 -1.49
C VAL A 148 12.60 6.55 -0.51
N PHE A 149 13.77 7.20 -0.51
CA PHE A 149 14.96 6.80 0.24
C PHE A 149 15.26 7.75 1.39
N ASN A 150 15.80 7.21 2.48
CA ASN A 150 16.12 7.88 3.74
C ASN A 150 14.92 8.68 4.27
N ILE A 151 13.76 8.04 4.30
CA ILE A 151 12.55 8.66 4.81
C ILE A 151 12.74 8.93 6.31
N PRO A 152 12.56 10.18 6.79
CA PRO A 152 12.70 10.52 8.21
C PRO A 152 11.79 9.68 9.11
N THR A 153 12.17 9.53 10.38
CA THR A 153 11.39 8.77 11.36
C THR A 153 9.97 9.32 11.45
N GLN A 154 9.01 8.49 11.05
CA GLN A 154 7.58 8.80 11.08
C GLN A 154 6.76 7.52 10.94
N ASN A 155 5.46 7.63 11.19
CA ASN A 155 4.53 6.53 10.99
C ASN A 155 3.89 6.65 9.61
N LEU A 156 4.01 5.61 8.79
CA LEU A 156 3.05 5.34 7.73
C LEU A 156 1.86 4.62 8.36
N THR A 157 0.70 5.27 8.35
CA THR A 157 -0.52 4.76 9.02
C THR A 157 -1.57 4.43 7.99
N PHE A 158 -2.06 3.19 8.04
CA PHE A 158 -3.01 2.65 7.09
C PHE A 158 -4.25 2.18 7.81
N PHE A 159 -5.42 2.71 7.45
CA PHE A 159 -6.68 2.32 8.06
C PHE A 159 -7.19 1.01 7.47
N VAL A 160 -7.21 -0.05 8.29
CA VAL A 160 -7.60 -1.41 7.89
C VAL A 160 -8.97 -1.83 8.44
N ASN A 161 -9.44 -1.23 9.53
CA ASN A 161 -10.74 -1.57 10.15
C ASN A 161 -11.56 -0.38 10.68
N VAL A 162 -11.32 0.82 10.13
CA VAL A 162 -12.13 2.01 10.46
C VAL A 162 -13.36 2.10 9.58
N LEU A 163 -13.34 1.44 8.42
CA LEU A 163 -14.47 1.30 7.52
C LEU A 163 -14.47 -0.07 6.79
N ALA A 164 -13.43 -0.93 6.95
CA ALA A 164 -13.04 -2.08 6.12
C ALA A 164 -12.94 -3.31 7.00
N ASP A 165 -12.97 -4.51 6.44
CA ASP A 165 -12.92 -5.71 7.26
C ASP A 165 -11.61 -6.45 6.98
N ILE A 166 -10.85 -6.72 8.04
CA ILE A 166 -9.94 -7.87 8.02
C ILE A 166 -10.83 -9.10 7.83
N ASN A 167 -10.57 -9.87 6.78
CA ASN A 167 -11.30 -11.09 6.51
C ASN A 167 -10.91 -12.15 7.55
N PRO A 168 -11.84 -12.59 8.43
CA PRO A 168 -11.52 -13.55 9.48
C PRO A 168 -11.05 -14.90 8.95
N THR A 169 -11.39 -15.28 7.70
CA THR A 169 -10.94 -16.54 7.11
C THR A 169 -9.47 -16.53 6.71
N CYS A 170 -8.86 -15.35 6.57
CA CYS A 170 -7.47 -15.19 6.16
C CYS A 170 -6.50 -15.05 7.34
N ILE A 171 -6.99 -14.93 8.57
CA ILE A 171 -6.14 -14.64 9.74
C ILE A 171 -5.09 -15.73 9.99
N ASP A 172 -5.52 -16.99 9.88
CA ASP A 172 -4.69 -18.18 10.13
C ASP A 172 -4.62 -19.07 8.87
N ASP A 173 -4.77 -18.46 7.70
CA ASP A 173 -4.41 -19.15 6.46
C ASP A 173 -2.88 -19.20 6.33
N ASN A 174 -2.38 -19.98 5.36
CA ASN A 174 -0.95 -20.06 5.08
C ASN A 174 -0.52 -19.07 3.97
N THR A 175 -1.41 -18.17 3.59
CA THR A 175 -1.19 -17.17 2.55
C THR A 175 -0.63 -15.91 3.22
N PRO A 176 0.41 -15.29 2.66
CA PRO A 176 0.85 -14.00 3.18
C PRO A 176 -0.22 -12.91 3.04
N ASP A 177 -0.35 -12.03 4.02
CA ASP A 177 -1.37 -10.98 4.02
C ASP A 177 -0.77 -9.60 3.74
N ILE A 178 0.51 -9.42 4.08
CA ILE A 178 1.23 -8.15 3.98
C ILE A 178 2.57 -8.41 3.31
N ILE A 179 2.93 -7.51 2.39
CA ILE A 179 4.25 -7.44 1.77
C ILE A 179 4.86 -6.10 2.17
N VAL A 180 6.12 -6.10 2.58
CA VAL A 180 6.87 -4.86 2.83
C VAL A 180 8.18 -4.92 2.07
N THR A 181 8.66 -3.75 1.66
CA THR A 181 9.91 -3.62 0.94
C THR A 181 10.90 -2.75 1.72
N GLN A 182 12.17 -3.08 1.54
CA GLN A 182 13.28 -2.16 1.81
C GLN A 182 14.22 -2.24 0.61
N VAL A 183 14.43 -1.13 -0.06
CA VAL A 183 15.43 -1.02 -1.13
C VAL A 183 16.71 -0.39 -0.58
N GLY A 184 17.69 -0.11 -1.43
CA GLY A 184 18.86 0.65 -1.00
C GLY A 184 19.81 -0.11 -0.10
N ALA A 185 20.39 0.62 0.84
CA ALA A 185 21.42 0.15 1.77
C ALA A 185 20.98 0.45 3.21
N PRO A 186 20.06 -0.34 3.78
CA PRO A 186 19.51 -0.09 5.11
C PRO A 186 20.59 -0.04 6.19
N SER A 187 20.38 0.83 7.19
CA SER A 187 21.20 0.87 8.39
C SER A 187 20.83 -0.25 9.38
N THR A 188 21.45 -0.26 10.56
CA THR A 188 21.12 -1.21 11.64
C THR A 188 19.86 -0.83 12.42
N ASN A 189 19.23 0.31 12.10
CA ASN A 189 18.01 0.75 12.73
C ASN A 189 16.83 -0.15 12.32
N PHE A 190 15.80 -0.18 13.17
CA PHE A 190 14.66 -1.07 12.99
C PHE A 190 13.46 -0.31 12.44
N ASP A 191 12.87 -0.86 11.40
CA ASP A 191 11.50 -0.55 11.03
C ASP A 191 10.57 -1.39 11.92
N VAL A 192 9.45 -0.80 12.37
CA VAL A 192 8.47 -1.49 13.21
C VAL A 192 7.14 -1.60 12.50
N PHE A 193 6.60 -2.81 12.41
CA PHE A 193 5.29 -3.08 11.83
C PHE A 193 4.33 -3.53 12.92
N LYS A 194 3.13 -2.96 12.99
CA LYS A 194 2.14 -3.33 14.01
C LYS A 194 0.72 -2.99 13.61
N PHE A 195 -0.23 -3.73 14.16
CA PHE A 195 -1.62 -3.31 14.19
C PHE A 195 -1.90 -2.49 15.45
N THR A 196 -2.75 -1.48 15.33
CA THR A 196 -3.20 -0.66 16.46
C THR A 196 -4.70 -0.43 16.43
N ASP A 197 -5.28 -0.15 17.59
CA ASP A 197 -6.65 0.35 17.70
C ASP A 197 -6.76 1.82 17.23
N ILE A 198 -7.98 2.38 17.28
CA ILE A 198 -8.20 3.77 16.88
C ILE A 198 -7.41 4.79 17.73
N ASN A 199 -7.09 4.42 18.97
CA ASN A 199 -6.37 5.25 19.93
C ASN A 199 -4.85 5.09 19.83
N GLY A 200 -4.36 4.15 19.00
CA GLY A 200 -2.94 3.89 18.78
C GLY A 200 -2.33 2.82 19.69
N ASN A 201 -3.13 2.11 20.49
CA ASN A 201 -2.64 0.98 21.29
C ASN A 201 -2.39 -0.23 20.38
N THR A 202 -1.27 -0.93 20.56
CA THR A 202 -0.97 -2.14 19.78
C THR A 202 -2.01 -3.23 20.00
N VAL A 203 -2.54 -3.80 18.92
CA VAL A 203 -3.41 -4.97 18.92
C VAL A 203 -2.58 -6.16 18.45
N GLY A 204 -2.50 -7.20 19.28
CA GLY A 204 -1.59 -8.33 19.04
C GLY A 204 -0.14 -7.98 19.44
N VAL A 205 0.82 -8.24 18.55
CA VAL A 205 2.26 -8.01 18.75
C VAL A 205 2.85 -7.21 17.59
N GLN A 206 3.88 -6.42 17.89
CA GLN A 206 4.66 -5.72 16.86
C GLN A 206 5.77 -6.61 16.28
N LYS A 207 6.29 -6.21 15.11
CA LYS A 207 7.44 -6.81 14.44
C LYS A 207 8.52 -5.79 14.20
N ASP A 208 9.66 -6.01 14.82
CA ASP A 208 10.85 -5.18 14.66
C ASP A 208 11.75 -5.83 13.62
N VAL A 209 12.06 -5.10 12.55
CA VAL A 209 12.86 -5.61 11.44
C VAL A 209 14.11 -4.77 11.26
N ASN A 210 15.27 -5.38 11.47
CA ASN A 210 16.53 -4.84 11.02
C ASN A 210 16.83 -5.34 9.60
N PHE A 211 16.55 -4.51 8.60
CA PHE A 211 16.72 -4.88 7.19
C PHE A 211 18.18 -5.09 6.78
N SER A 212 19.18 -4.57 7.51
CA SER A 212 20.60 -4.87 7.23
C SER A 212 20.94 -6.36 7.40
N THR A 213 20.13 -7.09 8.19
CA THR A 213 20.29 -8.54 8.41
C THR A 213 19.49 -9.40 7.43
N VAL A 214 18.62 -8.78 6.62
CA VAL A 214 17.78 -9.46 5.64
C VAL A 214 18.55 -9.59 4.33
N ALA A 215 18.75 -10.82 3.88
CA ALA A 215 19.38 -11.08 2.59
C ALA A 215 18.59 -10.43 1.44
N PRO A 216 19.24 -9.73 0.49
CA PRO A 216 18.58 -9.14 -0.68
C PRO A 216 17.79 -10.17 -1.49
N SER A 217 16.58 -9.82 -1.91
CA SER A 217 15.77 -10.62 -2.83
C SER A 217 16.23 -10.45 -4.28
N GLY A 218 16.71 -9.26 -4.65
CA GLY A 218 17.27 -8.94 -5.97
C GLY A 218 17.99 -7.58 -5.97
N THR A 219 18.26 -7.03 -7.15
CA THR A 219 18.88 -5.70 -7.35
C THR A 219 18.23 -4.90 -8.45
N ALA A 220 18.25 -3.58 -8.29
CA ALA A 220 17.80 -2.61 -9.29
C ALA A 220 18.84 -1.49 -9.48
N LEU A 221 18.87 -0.89 -10.67
CA LEU A 221 19.73 0.22 -11.05
C LEU A 221 18.93 1.53 -11.02
N TRP A 222 19.41 2.53 -10.26
CA TRP A 222 18.61 3.69 -9.89
C TRP A 222 19.11 5.01 -10.44
N SER A 223 18.20 5.97 -10.59
CA SER A 223 18.51 7.40 -10.68
C SER A 223 17.81 8.14 -9.54
N PHE A 224 18.50 9.09 -8.93
CA PHE A 224 18.04 9.78 -7.73
C PHE A 224 17.75 11.26 -7.96
N TYR A 225 16.71 11.75 -7.29
CA TYR A 225 16.24 13.13 -7.28
C TYR A 225 16.02 13.57 -5.85
N PHE A 226 16.19 14.86 -5.54
CA PHE A 226 15.94 15.35 -4.19
C PHE A 226 14.44 15.31 -3.86
N ALA A 227 14.06 14.60 -2.80
CA ALA A 227 12.68 14.51 -2.34
C ALA A 227 12.25 15.74 -1.53
N GLY A 228 13.19 16.34 -0.79
CA GLY A 228 12.92 17.45 0.13
C GLY A 228 12.78 18.83 -0.50
N THR A 229 12.93 18.96 -1.82
CA THR A 229 12.86 20.25 -2.52
C THR A 229 12.02 20.14 -3.79
N CYS A 230 11.31 21.22 -4.12
CA CYS A 230 10.63 21.40 -5.39
C CYS A 230 11.28 22.59 -6.14
N PRO A 231 11.64 22.46 -7.44
CA PRO A 231 11.53 21.26 -8.26
C PRO A 231 12.46 20.13 -7.78
N HIS A 232 12.01 18.88 -7.90
CA HIS A 232 12.78 17.68 -7.57
C HIS A 232 13.95 17.51 -8.56
N ASN A 233 15.06 18.19 -8.30
CA ASN A 233 16.21 18.18 -9.18
C ASN A 233 16.98 16.85 -9.10
N TYR A 234 17.57 16.45 -10.22
CA TYR A 234 18.44 15.28 -10.29
C TYR A 234 19.61 15.43 -9.31
N ASN A 235 19.87 14.39 -8.52
CA ASN A 235 20.97 14.39 -7.57
C ASN A 235 22.28 14.13 -8.32
N THR A 236 23.08 15.18 -8.48
CA THR A 236 24.41 15.16 -9.10
C THR A 236 25.54 14.78 -8.14
N GLY A 237 25.23 14.60 -6.84
CA GLY A 237 26.21 14.30 -5.80
C GLY A 237 26.79 12.89 -5.90
N ALA A 238 28.11 12.80 -5.72
CA ALA A 238 28.94 11.61 -5.43
C ALA A 238 28.41 10.22 -5.86
N GLY A 239 28.00 10.06 -7.12
CA GLY A 239 27.78 8.74 -7.71
C GLY A 239 26.62 7.93 -7.12
N PHE A 240 25.57 8.55 -6.60
CA PHE A 240 24.36 7.80 -6.21
C PHE A 240 23.59 7.30 -7.44
N SER A 241 23.34 8.19 -8.40
CA SER A 241 22.62 7.83 -9.63
C SER A 241 23.50 6.99 -10.57
N GLY A 242 22.90 6.01 -11.25
CA GLY A 242 23.60 5.03 -12.07
C GLY A 242 24.28 3.93 -11.27
N THR A 243 23.87 3.70 -10.02
CA THR A 243 24.39 2.62 -9.19
C THR A 243 23.33 1.63 -8.76
N THR A 244 23.77 0.39 -8.56
CA THR A 244 22.91 -0.71 -8.16
C THR A 244 22.59 -0.61 -6.68
N ARG A 245 21.34 -0.93 -6.33
CA ARG A 245 20.89 -1.09 -4.94
C ARG A 245 20.14 -2.39 -4.78
N ASP A 246 20.27 -2.97 -3.60
CA ASP A 246 19.54 -4.16 -3.22
C ASP A 246 18.04 -3.87 -3.13
N VAL A 247 17.24 -4.89 -3.43
CA VAL A 247 15.80 -4.93 -3.20
C VAL A 247 15.53 -6.05 -2.21
N ARG A 248 14.90 -5.75 -1.08
CA ARG A 248 14.48 -6.72 -0.06
C ARG A 248 12.97 -6.74 0.01
N VAL A 249 12.42 -7.94 0.03
CA VAL A 249 10.99 -8.18 0.23
C VAL A 249 10.83 -9.06 1.47
N LEU A 250 9.92 -8.69 2.35
CA LEU A 250 9.43 -9.54 3.43
C LEU A 250 7.92 -9.67 3.33
N THR A 251 7.43 -10.82 3.76
CA THR A 251 6.01 -11.12 3.82
C THR A 251 5.61 -11.48 5.25
N PHE A 252 4.40 -11.11 5.63
CA PHE A 252 3.81 -11.41 6.93
C PHE A 252 2.39 -11.91 6.77
N LYS A 253 1.98 -12.79 7.67
CA LYS A 253 0.59 -13.15 7.90
C LYS A 253 -0.02 -12.29 9.00
N LEU A 254 -1.33 -12.16 9.05
CA LEU A 254 -2.06 -11.51 10.13
C LEU A 254 -1.78 -12.21 11.47
N SER A 255 -1.77 -13.54 11.46
CA SER A 255 -1.39 -14.37 12.62
C SER A 255 0.04 -14.11 13.12
N ASP A 256 0.97 -13.68 12.27
CA ASP A 256 2.33 -13.33 12.72
C ASP A 256 2.28 -12.15 13.70
N PHE A 257 1.37 -11.20 13.49
CA PHE A 257 1.12 -10.07 14.39
C PHE A 257 0.24 -10.44 15.59
N GLY A 258 -0.06 -11.72 15.84
CA GLY A 258 -0.94 -12.12 16.93
C GLY A 258 -2.37 -11.63 16.76
N ILE A 259 -2.78 -11.36 15.52
CA ILE A 259 -4.19 -11.13 15.18
C ILE A 259 -4.91 -12.47 15.22
N THR A 260 -6.07 -12.48 15.86
CA THR A 260 -6.91 -13.67 16.07
C THR A 260 -8.38 -13.31 15.81
N LEU A 261 -9.23 -14.34 15.71
CA LEU A 261 -10.69 -14.15 15.63
C LEU A 261 -11.28 -13.37 16.81
N SER A 262 -10.57 -13.25 17.95
CA SER A 262 -11.06 -12.52 19.11
C SER A 262 -10.65 -11.04 19.15
N ASN A 263 -9.63 -10.63 18.37
CA ASN A 263 -9.09 -9.26 18.44
C ASN A 263 -9.04 -8.50 17.10
N TYR A 264 -9.29 -9.17 15.97
CA TYR A 264 -9.15 -8.55 14.63
C TYR A 264 -10.06 -7.33 14.42
N THR A 265 -11.22 -7.27 15.09
CA THR A 265 -12.13 -6.11 15.04
C THR A 265 -11.55 -4.87 15.71
N SER A 266 -10.65 -5.05 16.68
CA SER A 266 -9.94 -3.96 17.35
C SER A 266 -8.74 -3.46 16.54
N ALA A 267 -8.19 -4.27 15.63
CA ALA A 267 -7.06 -3.90 14.77
C ALA A 267 -7.53 -2.94 13.67
N GLN A 268 -7.54 -1.65 13.98
CA GLN A 268 -8.11 -0.61 13.11
C GLN A 268 -7.09 0.05 12.18
N LYS A 269 -5.81 0.03 12.52
CA LYS A 269 -4.73 0.58 11.70
C LYS A 269 -3.59 -0.43 11.60
N PHE A 270 -3.03 -0.60 10.41
CA PHE A 270 -1.69 -1.13 10.23
C PHE A 270 -0.71 0.05 10.19
N VAL A 271 0.38 -0.04 10.93
CA VAL A 271 1.37 1.04 11.09
C VAL A 271 2.76 0.49 10.78
N GLN A 272 3.44 1.14 9.84
CA GLN A 272 4.89 1.02 9.64
C GLN A 272 5.56 2.25 10.26
N VAL A 273 6.31 2.05 11.33
CA VAL A 273 7.20 3.07 11.91
C VAL A 273 8.52 3.00 11.17
N LEU A 274 8.83 4.07 10.44
CA LEU A 274 10.06 4.19 9.68
C LEU A 274 11.22 4.55 10.60
N SER A 275 12.38 3.95 10.35
CA SER A 275 13.57 4.08 11.19
C SER A 275 14.28 5.44 11.07
N GLY A 276 14.01 6.21 10.01
CA GLY A 276 14.76 7.43 9.66
C GLY A 276 15.75 7.22 8.52
N ASP A 277 16.12 5.96 8.27
CA ASP A 277 16.94 5.52 7.14
C ASP A 277 16.16 4.53 6.25
N SER A 278 14.83 4.51 6.38
CA SER A 278 13.97 3.60 5.61
C SER A 278 13.97 3.99 4.14
N ASP A 279 14.13 3.00 3.27
CA ASP A 279 14.15 3.13 1.83
C ASP A 279 13.00 2.26 1.30
N VAL A 280 11.84 2.87 1.05
CA VAL A 280 10.60 2.12 0.82
C VAL A 280 10.20 2.24 -0.65
N ALA A 281 9.98 1.10 -1.32
CA ALA A 281 9.32 1.07 -2.63
C ALA A 281 7.81 1.02 -2.45
N PHE A 282 7.33 0.08 -1.64
CA PHE A 282 5.95 0.00 -1.18
C PHE A 282 5.82 -0.86 0.08
N SER A 283 4.69 -0.69 0.76
CA SER A 283 4.09 -1.71 1.61
C SER A 283 2.74 -2.06 0.99
N ALA A 284 2.38 -3.34 0.95
CA ALA A 284 1.18 -3.84 0.28
C ALA A 284 0.42 -4.85 1.12
N TYR A 285 -0.85 -5.05 0.78
CA TYR A 285 -1.76 -5.98 1.43
C TYR A 285 -2.43 -6.90 0.41
N SER A 286 -2.80 -8.11 0.83
CA SER A 286 -3.70 -8.98 0.09
C SER A 286 -5.12 -8.41 0.15
N THR A 287 -5.73 -8.21 -1.01
CA THR A 287 -7.12 -7.72 -1.10
C THR A 287 -8.14 -8.78 -0.66
N ASN A 288 -7.72 -10.04 -0.52
CA ASN A 288 -8.55 -11.11 0.06
C ASN A 288 -8.59 -11.02 1.59
N SER A 289 -7.50 -10.56 2.19
CA SER A 289 -7.31 -10.49 3.64
C SER A 289 -7.79 -9.18 4.26
N MET A 290 -7.68 -8.08 3.51
CA MET A 290 -8.09 -6.76 3.96
C MET A 290 -8.75 -5.99 2.81
N SER A 291 -9.81 -5.25 3.14
CA SER A 291 -10.31 -4.18 2.28
C SER A 291 -9.67 -2.86 2.68
N MET A 292 -9.47 -1.94 1.74
CA MET A 292 -8.99 -0.60 2.06
C MET A 292 -9.79 0.46 1.34
N TYR A 293 -9.83 1.65 1.95
CA TYR A 293 -10.45 2.81 1.32
C TYR A 293 -9.40 3.82 0.92
N CYS A 294 -9.41 4.17 -0.35
CA CYS A 294 -8.68 5.29 -0.87
C CYS A 294 -9.42 6.57 -0.47
N LEU A 295 -9.17 7.06 0.73
CA LEU A 295 -9.39 8.46 1.06
C LEU A 295 -8.05 9.15 0.89
N GLU A 296 -7.86 9.87 -0.21
CA GLU A 296 -6.79 10.86 -0.23
C GLU A 296 -7.13 11.91 0.82
N ASN A 297 -6.12 12.35 1.58
CA ASN A 297 -6.31 13.48 2.46
C ASN A 297 -6.78 14.67 1.63
N ALA A 298 -7.78 15.40 2.13
CA ALA A 298 -8.22 16.62 1.46
C ALA A 298 -7.01 17.54 1.26
N VAL A 299 -6.81 18.01 0.03
CA VAL A 299 -5.77 18.98 -0.29
C VAL A 299 -6.12 20.29 0.45
N THR A 300 -5.38 20.59 1.51
CA THR A 300 -5.60 21.79 2.35
C THR A 300 -4.73 22.98 1.95
N ALA A 301 -3.88 22.83 0.94
CA ALA A 301 -2.95 23.83 0.43
C ALA A 301 -2.99 23.91 -1.10
N GLY A 302 -2.66 25.06 -1.68
CA GLY A 302 -2.68 25.31 -3.13
C GLY A 302 -3.77 26.29 -3.58
N THR A 303 -3.87 26.53 -4.89
CA THR A 303 -4.85 27.46 -5.45
C THR A 303 -6.26 26.86 -5.36
N ALA A 304 -7.02 27.31 -4.38
CA ALA A 304 -8.39 26.88 -4.20
C ALA A 304 -9.27 27.43 -5.33
N LEU A 305 -9.66 26.56 -6.28
CA LEU A 305 -10.49 26.93 -7.42
C LEU A 305 -11.93 27.22 -7.00
N ASP A 306 -12.50 28.29 -7.55
CA ASP A 306 -13.87 28.69 -7.28
C ASP A 306 -14.89 27.67 -7.78
N THR A 307 -15.86 27.33 -6.93
CA THR A 307 -17.07 26.63 -7.38
C THR A 307 -17.95 27.64 -8.10
N LYS A 308 -18.00 27.57 -9.45
CA LYS A 308 -18.68 28.58 -10.28
C LYS A 308 -20.18 28.32 -10.49
N ALA A 309 -20.65 27.11 -10.22
CA ALA A 309 -22.05 26.73 -10.36
C ALA A 309 -22.66 26.41 -9.00
N GLY A 310 -23.88 26.88 -8.75
CA GLY A 310 -24.59 26.53 -7.53
C GLY A 310 -26.09 26.80 -7.59
N ILE A 311 -26.84 26.05 -6.79
CA ILE A 311 -28.27 26.23 -6.56
C ILE A 311 -28.49 26.42 -5.06
N SER A 312 -29.17 27.50 -4.68
CA SER A 312 -29.43 27.83 -3.28
C SER A 312 -30.90 28.15 -3.05
N SER A 313 -31.48 27.55 -2.01
CA SER A 313 -32.85 27.88 -1.56
C SER A 313 -32.90 29.09 -0.63
N ILE A 314 -31.75 29.66 -0.28
CA ILE A 314 -31.61 30.83 0.59
C ILE A 314 -31.24 32.11 -0.18
N ALA A 315 -31.46 32.12 -1.50
CA ALA A 315 -31.28 33.27 -2.39
C ALA A 315 -29.87 33.90 -2.38
N ARG A 316 -28.83 33.07 -2.20
CA ARG A 316 -27.42 33.51 -2.18
C ARG A 316 -26.72 33.49 -3.54
N ALA A 317 -27.36 32.96 -4.59
CA ALA A 317 -26.82 32.92 -5.95
C ALA A 317 -26.66 34.33 -6.53
N GLY A 318 -25.43 34.79 -6.76
CA GLY A 318 -25.13 36.08 -7.42
C GLY A 318 -24.12 36.97 -6.69
N ALA A 319 -24.01 38.24 -7.11
CA ALA A 319 -23.04 39.23 -6.62
C ALA A 319 -23.38 39.83 -5.24
N ASN A 320 -23.84 38.99 -4.30
CA ASN A 320 -24.01 39.39 -2.91
C ASN A 320 -22.63 39.49 -2.21
N ALA A 321 -22.56 40.20 -1.08
CA ALA A 321 -21.31 40.46 -0.33
C ALA A 321 -20.49 39.20 0.01
N ASP A 322 -21.15 38.04 0.14
CA ASP A 322 -20.52 36.77 0.50
C ASP A 322 -19.88 36.00 -0.68
N ASN A 323 -20.02 36.49 -1.91
CA ASN A 323 -19.45 35.88 -3.12
C ASN A 323 -19.82 34.39 -3.32
N TRP A 324 -21.06 34.01 -2.99
CA TRP A 324 -21.56 32.64 -3.19
C TRP A 324 -21.96 32.41 -4.66
N PRO A 325 -21.66 31.25 -5.29
CA PRO A 325 -21.10 30.02 -4.71
C PRO A 325 -19.57 29.97 -4.67
N MET A 326 -18.88 30.97 -5.21
CA MET A 326 -17.41 31.01 -5.36
C MET A 326 -16.66 31.03 -4.02
N VAL A 327 -17.35 31.35 -2.91
CA VAL A 327 -16.86 31.15 -1.54
C VAL A 327 -16.63 29.67 -1.18
N ARG A 328 -17.30 28.73 -1.88
CA ARG A 328 -16.99 27.30 -1.83
C ARG A 328 -15.88 27.01 -2.85
N LYS A 329 -14.86 26.28 -2.43
CA LYS A 329 -13.70 25.95 -3.27
C LYS A 329 -13.66 24.45 -3.57
N GLY A 330 -13.06 24.07 -4.70
CA GLY A 330 -12.79 22.68 -5.07
C GLY A 330 -14.00 21.86 -5.50
N GLY A 331 -15.19 22.47 -5.65
CA GLY A 331 -16.40 21.82 -6.14
C GLY A 331 -16.73 22.21 -7.57
N PHE A 332 -17.34 21.28 -8.33
CA PHE A 332 -17.97 21.61 -9.61
C PHE A 332 -19.36 22.24 -9.42
N LEU A 333 -20.08 21.88 -8.36
CA LEU A 333 -21.43 22.34 -8.04
C LEU A 333 -21.63 22.51 -6.53
N ALA A 334 -22.21 23.64 -6.11
CA ALA A 334 -22.65 23.87 -4.73
C ALA A 334 -24.18 23.82 -4.63
N LEU A 335 -24.72 22.94 -3.79
CA LEU A 335 -26.14 22.88 -3.44
C LEU A 335 -26.32 23.31 -1.98
N GLU A 336 -27.13 24.34 -1.71
CA GLU A 336 -27.27 24.88 -0.36
C GLU A 336 -28.74 25.09 0.06
N SER A 337 -29.07 24.60 1.25
CA SER A 337 -30.40 24.70 1.84
C SER A 337 -30.36 24.44 3.34
N ASN A 338 -31.07 25.26 4.12
CA ASN A 338 -31.19 25.07 5.57
C ASN A 338 -32.52 24.41 5.97
N LYS A 339 -33.47 24.27 5.03
CA LYS A 339 -34.85 23.83 5.33
C LYS A 339 -35.42 22.81 4.33
N LYS A 340 -34.77 22.61 3.18
CA LYS A 340 -35.21 21.71 2.12
C LYS A 340 -34.20 20.57 1.91
N PRO A 341 -34.63 19.30 1.90
CA PRO A 341 -33.77 18.18 1.55
C PRO A 341 -33.51 18.13 0.04
N PHE A 342 -32.47 17.38 -0.37
CA PHE A 342 -32.19 17.07 -1.76
C PHE A 342 -32.81 15.73 -2.13
N VAL A 343 -33.62 15.70 -3.20
CA VAL A 343 -34.23 14.48 -3.73
C VAL A 343 -33.59 14.16 -5.08
N ILE A 344 -32.98 12.99 -5.18
CA ILE A 344 -32.45 12.44 -6.44
C ILE A 344 -33.48 11.51 -7.09
N THR A 345 -33.21 11.09 -8.33
CA THR A 345 -33.98 10.04 -9.02
C THR A 345 -34.11 8.80 -8.14
N ARG A 346 -35.33 8.26 -8.05
CA ARG A 346 -35.66 7.07 -7.27
C ARG A 346 -36.09 5.96 -8.22
N SER A 347 -35.50 4.78 -8.09
CA SER A 347 -35.78 3.64 -8.96
C SER A 347 -35.71 2.33 -8.17
N THR A 348 -36.36 1.26 -8.65
CA THR A 348 -36.18 -0.09 -8.07
C THR A 348 -34.92 -0.74 -8.62
N THR A 349 -34.34 -1.73 -7.94
CA THR A 349 -33.19 -2.51 -8.46
C THR A 349 -33.44 -3.00 -9.89
N ALA A 350 -34.64 -3.52 -10.17
CA ALA A 350 -35.01 -4.04 -11.49
C ALA A 350 -35.03 -2.93 -12.57
N ASN A 351 -35.52 -1.74 -12.23
CA ASN A 351 -35.62 -0.63 -13.16
C ASN A 351 -34.28 0.04 -13.47
N LEU A 352 -33.20 -0.28 -12.73
CA LEU A 352 -31.87 0.21 -13.08
C LEU A 352 -31.38 -0.31 -14.43
N ALA A 353 -31.86 -1.47 -14.88
CA ALA A 353 -31.57 -2.01 -16.20
C ALA A 353 -32.13 -1.14 -17.36
N ASN A 354 -33.11 -0.27 -17.07
CA ASN A 354 -33.67 0.65 -18.05
C ASN A 354 -32.77 1.87 -18.31
N ILE A 355 -31.74 2.07 -17.48
CA ILE A 355 -30.72 3.09 -17.71
C ILE A 355 -29.71 2.47 -18.68
N THR A 356 -29.94 2.61 -19.98
CA THR A 356 -29.18 1.91 -21.03
C THR A 356 -27.79 2.50 -21.30
N ASN A 357 -27.54 3.74 -20.88
CA ASN A 357 -26.25 4.42 -21.01
C ASN A 357 -25.80 5.02 -19.67
N PRO A 358 -25.53 4.19 -18.66
CA PRO A 358 -25.03 4.68 -17.38
C PRO A 358 -23.59 5.23 -17.55
N VAL A 359 -23.27 6.30 -16.84
CA VAL A 359 -21.92 6.88 -16.80
C VAL A 359 -21.32 6.67 -15.42
N GLU A 360 -20.01 6.49 -15.34
CA GLU A 360 -19.30 6.34 -14.07
C GLU A 360 -19.60 7.52 -13.15
N GLY A 361 -19.93 7.23 -11.89
CA GLY A 361 -20.35 8.23 -10.90
C GLY A 361 -21.82 8.64 -10.96
N MET A 362 -22.63 8.12 -11.89
CA MET A 362 -24.08 8.37 -11.90
C MET A 362 -24.72 7.87 -10.59
N MET A 363 -25.67 8.62 -10.04
CA MET A 363 -26.30 8.33 -8.74
C MET A 363 -27.81 8.16 -8.84
N VAL A 364 -28.37 7.21 -8.09
CA VAL A 364 -29.81 6.94 -7.98
C VAL A 364 -30.14 6.43 -6.58
N TYR A 365 -31.31 6.75 -6.04
CA TYR A 365 -31.78 6.09 -4.82
C TYR A 365 -32.55 4.81 -5.19
N ASP A 366 -32.01 3.66 -4.79
CA ASP A 366 -32.65 2.37 -4.98
C ASP A 366 -33.71 2.14 -3.90
N THR A 367 -34.98 2.09 -4.30
CA THR A 367 -36.11 1.90 -3.38
C THR A 367 -36.34 0.45 -2.97
N THR A 368 -35.72 -0.51 -3.65
CA THR A 368 -35.77 -1.93 -3.28
C THR A 368 -34.72 -2.22 -2.22
N GLU A 369 -33.50 -1.72 -2.41
CA GLU A 369 -32.39 -1.91 -1.45
C GLU A 369 -32.30 -0.80 -0.39
N ASN A 370 -33.12 0.24 -0.49
CA ASN A 370 -33.17 1.40 0.41
C ASN A 370 -31.82 2.13 0.58
N CYS A 371 -31.05 2.25 -0.50
CA CYS A 371 -29.72 2.83 -0.49
C CYS A 371 -29.51 3.84 -1.63
N LEU A 372 -28.60 4.80 -1.44
CA LEU A 372 -28.03 5.54 -2.56
C LEU A 372 -27.13 4.57 -3.35
N LYS A 373 -27.34 4.40 -4.65
CA LYS A 373 -26.44 3.65 -5.53
C LYS A 373 -25.62 4.58 -6.40
N ILE A 374 -24.36 4.20 -6.62
CA ILE A 374 -23.45 4.83 -7.58
C ILE A 374 -23.14 3.79 -8.66
N TYR A 375 -23.17 4.21 -9.92
CA TYR A 375 -22.68 3.39 -11.03
C TYR A 375 -21.15 3.47 -11.07
N VAL A 376 -20.49 2.32 -10.87
CA VAL A 376 -19.02 2.27 -10.79
C VAL A 376 -18.42 2.25 -12.19
N ASN A 377 -18.70 1.19 -12.96
CA ASN A 377 -18.30 1.01 -14.36
C ASN A 377 -19.07 -0.18 -14.97
N SER A 378 -18.79 -0.53 -16.24
CA SER A 378 -19.46 -1.63 -16.93
C SER A 378 -19.18 -3.01 -16.35
N ALA A 379 -18.03 -3.21 -15.69
CA ALA A 379 -17.67 -4.49 -15.07
C ALA A 379 -18.35 -4.69 -13.70
N THR A 380 -18.45 -3.63 -12.90
CA THR A 380 -18.96 -3.68 -11.51
C THR A 380 -20.45 -3.37 -11.40
N GLY A 381 -20.98 -2.49 -12.27
CA GLY A 381 -22.37 -2.04 -12.27
C GLY A 381 -22.73 -1.08 -11.13
N TRP A 382 -24.01 -1.07 -10.76
CA TRP A 382 -24.56 -0.25 -9.68
C TRP A 382 -24.27 -0.85 -8.30
N LYS A 383 -23.75 -0.04 -7.36
CA LYS A 383 -23.45 -0.46 -5.98
C LYS A 383 -24.03 0.50 -4.96
N CYS A 384 -24.56 -0.03 -3.85
CA CYS A 384 -24.98 0.79 -2.72
C CYS A 384 -23.77 1.53 -2.14
N PHE A 385 -23.91 2.85 -2.03
CA PHE A 385 -23.05 3.73 -1.27
C PHE A 385 -23.48 3.73 0.20
N ASN A 386 -23.27 2.58 0.85
CA ASN A 386 -23.53 2.36 2.27
C ASN A 386 -22.24 2.37 3.10
N LYS A 387 -21.08 2.38 2.43
CA LYS A 387 -19.75 2.61 3.02
C LYS A 387 -19.27 4.00 2.61
N LYS A 388 -18.63 4.72 3.53
CA LYS A 388 -18.36 6.17 3.45
C LYS A 388 -17.25 6.58 2.45
N THR A 389 -17.08 5.83 1.39
CA THR A 389 -15.83 5.76 0.60
C THR A 389 -16.13 5.29 -0.82
N CYS A 390 -15.30 5.68 -1.80
CA CYS A 390 -15.52 5.37 -3.22
C CYS A 390 -15.76 3.85 -3.44
N PRO A 391 -16.86 3.49 -4.12
CA PRO A 391 -17.29 2.10 -4.35
C PRO A 391 -16.39 1.31 -5.31
#